data_AF-K1GIW7-F1
#
_entry.id   AF-K1GIW7-F1
#
_cell.length_a   1.000
_cell.length_b   1.000
_cell.length_c   1.000
_cell.angle_alpha   90.00
_cell.angle_beta   90.00
_cell.angle_gamma   90.00
#
_symmetry.space_group_name_H-M   'P 1'
#
loop_
_entity.id
_entity.type
_entity.pdbx_description
1 polymer ?
#
loop_
_entity_poly.entity_id
_entity_poly.type
_entity_poly.pdbx_seq_one_letter_code
_entity_poly.pdbx_strand_id
1 'polypeptide(L)'
;MSKRKKNLEKVIQQCQKTLDRIDEELTKPEPKLTPYDIEMGNFDEVPRLILKEAKKQIKIMMQVLDKNEYMPDYIYPLIDSYLIDTELCDLLFETESIYKKYT
;
A
#
# COMPACT_ATOMS: atom_id res chain seq x y z
N MET A 1 -6.90 -28.13 4.68
CA MET A 1 -6.32 -27.02 3.88
C MET A 1 -4.80 -27.10 3.93
N SER A 2 -4.11 -27.00 2.79
CA SER A 2 -2.64 -27.03 2.75
C SER A 2 -2.04 -25.78 3.40
N LYS A 3 -0.80 -25.89 3.91
CA LYS A 3 -0.06 -24.75 4.48
C LYS A 3 0.07 -23.59 3.47
N ARG A 4 0.33 -23.90 2.19
CA ARG A 4 0.38 -22.92 1.10
C ARG A 4 -0.96 -22.19 0.94
N LYS A 5 -2.09 -22.91 0.90
CA LYS A 5 -3.41 -22.28 0.76
C LYS A 5 -3.71 -21.32 1.92
N LYS A 6 -3.42 -21.72 3.16
CA LYS A 6 -3.59 -20.84 4.34
C LYS A 6 -2.71 -19.59 4.28
N ASN A 7 -1.48 -19.72 3.76
CA ASN A 7 -0.58 -18.60 3.60
C ASN A 7 -1.07 -17.61 2.54
N LEU A 8 -1.53 -18.11 1.38
CA LEU A 8 -2.11 -17.27 0.34
C LEU A 8 -3.41 -16.59 0.79
N GLU A 9 -4.26 -17.28 1.56
CA GLU A 9 -5.46 -16.68 2.17
C GLU A 9 -5.10 -15.50 3.08
N LYS A 10 -4.03 -15.61 3.89
CA LYS A 10 -3.54 -14.48 4.72
C LYS A 10 -3.09 -13.30 3.87
N VAL A 11 -2.38 -13.56 2.77
CA VAL A 11 -1.94 -12.50 1.85
C VAL A 11 -3.15 -11.79 1.25
N ILE A 12 -4.15 -12.54 0.76
CA ILE A 12 -5.38 -11.98 0.20
C ILE A 12 -6.13 -11.13 1.23
N GLN A 13 -6.27 -11.63 2.47
CA GLN A 13 -6.93 -10.88 3.54
C GLN A 13 -6.21 -9.58 3.87
N GLN A 14 -4.88 -9.61 3.97
CA GLN A 14 -4.10 -8.41 4.24
C GLN A 14 -4.22 -7.41 3.09
N CYS A 15 -4.06 -7.85 1.84
CA CYS A 15 -4.23 -6.97 0.69
C CYS A 15 -5.63 -6.35 0.64
N GLN A 16 -6.69 -7.11 0.95
CA GLN A 16 -8.05 -6.57 0.99
C GLN A 16 -8.20 -5.49 2.07
N LYS A 17 -7.70 -5.74 3.29
CA LYS A 17 -7.67 -4.75 4.38
C LYS A 17 -6.99 -3.45 3.97
N THR A 18 -5.87 -3.55 3.26
CA THR A 18 -5.11 -2.39 2.77
C THR A 18 -5.85 -1.67 1.64
N LEU A 19 -6.53 -2.39 0.74
CA LEU A 19 -7.39 -1.77 -0.28
C LEU A 19 -8.55 -0.98 0.33
N ASP A 20 -9.20 -1.56 1.34
CA ASP A 20 -10.32 -0.91 2.02
C ASP A 20 -9.86 0.40 2.68
N ARG A 21 -8.69 0.38 3.33
CA ARG A 21 -8.10 1.59 3.93
C ARG A 21 -7.73 2.65 2.89
N ILE A 22 -7.14 2.26 1.76
CA ILE A 22 -6.84 3.19 0.67
C ILE A 22 -8.13 3.81 0.13
N ASP A 23 -9.21 3.04 0.04
CA ASP A 23 -10.49 3.54 -0.43
C ASP A 23 -11.12 4.54 0.54
N GLU A 24 -11.00 4.32 1.85
CA GLU A 24 -11.36 5.31 2.86
C GLU A 24 -10.56 6.62 2.69
N GLU A 25 -9.24 6.53 2.54
CA GLU A 25 -8.38 7.71 2.32
C GLU A 25 -8.74 8.44 1.02
N LEU A 26 -9.09 7.72 -0.05
CA LEU A 26 -9.53 8.30 -1.31
C LEU A 26 -10.88 9.04 -1.22
N THR A 27 -11.72 8.73 -0.22
CA THR A 27 -12.98 9.47 0.02
C THR A 27 -12.77 10.84 0.64
N LYS A 28 -11.59 11.09 1.23
CA LYS A 28 -11.27 12.38 1.84
C LYS A 28 -11.12 13.48 0.77
N PRO A 29 -11.32 14.76 1.15
CA PRO A 29 -11.00 15.89 0.29
C PRO A 29 -9.58 15.82 -0.23
N GLU A 30 -9.33 16.41 -1.39
CA GLU A 30 -7.97 16.46 -1.94
C GLU A 30 -7.10 17.36 -1.08
N PRO A 31 -5.91 16.91 -0.64
CA PRO A 31 -5.05 17.72 0.19
C PRO A 31 -4.61 18.97 -0.56
N LYS A 32 -4.67 20.11 0.12
CA LYS A 32 -4.20 21.39 -0.43
C LYS A 32 -2.70 21.51 -0.20
N LEU A 33 -1.93 20.80 -1.01
CA LEU A 33 -0.47 20.80 -0.95
C LEU A 33 0.09 22.10 -1.52
N THR A 34 0.97 22.76 -0.78
CA THR A 34 1.73 23.90 -1.29
C THR A 34 2.92 23.43 -2.13
N PRO A 35 3.50 24.27 -2.99
CA PRO A 35 4.74 23.93 -3.70
C PRO A 35 5.89 23.54 -2.75
N TYR A 36 5.94 24.13 -1.56
CA TYR A 36 6.94 23.80 -0.53
C TYR A 36 6.73 22.39 0.04
N ASP A 37 5.48 21.97 0.29
CA ASP A 37 5.17 20.62 0.79
C ASP A 37 5.58 19.55 -0.23
N ILE A 38 5.38 19.84 -1.51
CA ILE A 38 5.79 18.98 -2.62
C ILE A 38 7.32 18.91 -2.73
N GLU A 39 8.02 20.05 -2.64
CA GLU A 39 9.48 20.11 -2.72
C GLU A 39 10.16 19.40 -1.54
N MET A 40 9.59 19.52 -0.35
CA MET A 40 10.13 18.95 0.88
C MET A 40 9.64 17.51 1.15
N GLY A 41 8.69 17.00 0.37
CA GLY A 41 8.06 15.69 0.62
C GLY A 41 7.32 15.63 1.97
N ASN A 42 6.91 16.78 2.51
CA ASN A 42 6.25 16.90 3.80
C ASN A 42 4.74 16.88 3.60
N PHE A 43 4.20 15.69 3.39
CA PHE A 43 2.78 15.51 3.18
C PHE A 43 2.08 15.19 4.52
N ASP A 44 1.35 16.16 5.08
CA ASP A 44 0.40 15.91 6.18
C ASP A 44 -0.69 14.92 5.74
N GLU A 45 -0.99 14.90 4.44
CA GLU A 45 -1.98 14.05 3.79
C GLU A 45 -1.48 13.54 2.44
N VAL A 46 -1.80 12.29 2.12
CA VAL A 46 -1.35 11.60 0.90
C VAL A 46 -1.87 12.27 -0.37
N PRO A 47 -0.99 12.57 -1.34
CA PRO A 47 -1.45 12.90 -2.68
C PRO A 47 -2.36 11.81 -3.26
N ARG A 48 -3.49 12.21 -3.84
CA ARG A 48 -4.48 11.27 -4.42
C ARG A 48 -3.90 10.39 -5.53
N LEU A 49 -2.93 10.90 -6.29
CA LEU A 49 -2.23 10.12 -7.33
C LEU A 49 -1.45 8.95 -6.73
N ILE A 50 -0.83 9.18 -5.57
CA ILE A 50 -0.04 8.20 -4.83
C ILE A 50 -0.96 7.08 -4.30
N LEU A 51 -2.10 7.43 -3.71
CA LEU A 51 -3.12 6.46 -3.27
C LEU A 51 -3.64 5.59 -4.42
N LYS A 52 -3.89 6.17 -5.60
CA LYS A 52 -4.37 5.42 -6.77
C LYS A 52 -3.35 4.40 -7.26
N GLU A 53 -2.08 4.75 -7.24
CA GLU A 53 -0.99 3.86 -7.66
C GLU A 53 -0.78 2.73 -6.64
N ALA A 54 -0.81 3.04 -5.33
CA ALA A 54 -0.84 2.04 -4.26
C ALA A 54 -1.98 1.02 -4.48
N LYS A 55 -3.21 1.52 -4.69
CA LYS A 55 -4.40 0.68 -4.93
C LYS A 55 -4.19 -0.26 -6.10
N LYS A 56 -3.61 0.22 -7.21
CA LYS A 56 -3.35 -0.58 -8.41
C LYS A 56 -2.38 -1.73 -8.12
N GLN A 57 -1.31 -1.47 -7.37
CA GLN A 57 -0.31 -2.49 -7.07
C GLN A 57 -0.81 -3.54 -6.11
N ILE A 58 -1.52 -3.15 -5.06
CA ILE A 58 -2.14 -4.12 -4.13
C ILE A 58 -3.10 -5.05 -4.89
N LYS A 59 -3.85 -4.53 -5.87
CA LYS A 59 -4.67 -5.37 -6.76
C LYS A 59 -3.85 -6.36 -7.59
N ILE A 60 -2.69 -5.94 -8.11
CA ILE A 60 -1.80 -6.84 -8.85
C ILE A 60 -1.22 -7.92 -7.91
N MET A 61 -0.80 -7.56 -6.69
CA MET A 61 -0.35 -8.52 -5.69
C MET A 61 -1.41 -9.59 -5.40
N MET A 62 -2.67 -9.19 -5.23
CA MET A 62 -3.79 -10.12 -5.02
C MET A 62 -4.06 -11.05 -6.22
N GLN A 63 -3.75 -10.61 -7.43
CA GLN A 63 -3.94 -11.40 -8.65
C GLN A 63 -2.78 -12.38 -8.89
N VAL A 64 -1.54 -11.92 -8.70
CA VAL A 64 -0.33 -12.69 -9.02
C VAL A 64 -0.01 -13.70 -7.92
N LEU A 65 -0.02 -13.27 -6.65
CA LEU A 65 0.29 -14.11 -5.49
C LEU A 65 1.61 -14.92 -5.61
N ASP A 66 2.61 -14.37 -6.31
CA ASP A 66 3.97 -14.87 -6.44
C ASP A 66 4.96 -13.70 -6.48
N LYS A 67 5.83 -13.60 -5.47
CA LYS A 67 6.79 -12.50 -5.37
C LYS A 67 7.88 -12.51 -6.44
N ASN A 68 8.13 -13.64 -7.09
CA ASN A 68 9.13 -13.74 -8.14
C ASN A 68 8.56 -13.27 -9.48
N GLU A 69 7.24 -13.33 -9.65
CA GLU A 69 6.53 -12.78 -10.81
C GLU A 69 6.21 -11.30 -10.65
N TYR A 70 5.88 -10.88 -9.43
CA TYR A 70 5.56 -9.48 -9.14
C TYR A 70 6.02 -9.05 -7.75
N MET A 71 6.87 -8.02 -7.70
CA MET A 71 7.16 -7.28 -6.47
C MET A 71 6.71 -5.83 -6.70
N PRO A 72 5.93 -5.23 -5.78
CA PRO A 72 5.54 -3.84 -5.92
C PRO A 72 6.75 -2.92 -5.76
N ASP A 73 7.16 -2.23 -6.83
CA ASP A 73 8.31 -1.32 -6.80
C ASP A 73 8.07 -0.02 -5.99
N TYR A 74 6.80 0.31 -5.73
CA TYR A 74 6.41 1.67 -5.39
C TYR A 74 5.91 1.83 -3.95
N ILE A 75 5.90 0.75 -3.18
CA ILE A 75 5.62 0.83 -1.74
C ILE A 75 6.70 1.68 -1.05
N TYR A 76 7.93 1.72 -1.57
CA TYR A 76 9.01 2.55 -1.02
C TYR A 76 8.77 4.06 -1.15
N PRO A 77 8.51 4.65 -2.34
CA PRO A 77 8.14 6.07 -2.43
C PRO A 77 6.89 6.43 -1.64
N LEU A 78 5.92 5.50 -1.53
CA LEU A 78 4.75 5.66 -0.69
C LEU A 78 5.13 5.76 0.79
N ILE A 79 5.74 4.71 1.35
CA ILE A 79 6.18 4.64 2.76
C ILE A 79 7.17 5.75 3.10
N ASP A 80 8.19 5.98 2.27
CA ASP A 80 9.22 6.99 2.49
C ASP A 80 8.68 8.42 2.35
N SER A 81 7.62 8.65 1.57
CA SER A 81 6.94 9.96 1.48
C SER A 81 6.11 10.28 2.71
N TYR A 82 5.79 9.30 3.56
CA TYR A 82 5.27 9.57 4.89
C TYR A 82 6.43 9.61 5.87
N LEU A 83 6.97 10.82 6.09
CA LEU A 83 7.72 11.12 7.31
C LEU A 83 6.88 10.96 8.60
N ILE A 84 5.57 10.69 8.45
CA ILE A 84 4.58 10.54 9.52
C ILE A 84 4.16 9.08 9.63
N ASP A 85 4.29 8.52 10.83
CA ASP A 85 3.86 7.18 11.22
C ASP A 85 2.32 7.08 11.17
N THR A 86 1.76 6.87 9.97
CA THR A 86 0.31 6.72 9.76
C THR A 86 -0.10 5.26 9.74
N GLU A 87 -1.33 4.96 10.16
CA GLU A 87 -1.90 3.62 10.08
C GLU A 87 -1.88 3.04 8.66
N LEU A 88 -2.05 3.88 7.62
CA LEU A 88 -1.95 3.42 6.23
C LEU A 88 -0.52 3.03 5.87
N CYS A 89 0.49 3.75 6.37
CA CYS A 89 1.89 3.42 6.18
C CYS A 89 2.23 2.06 6.80
N ASP A 90 1.82 1.83 8.05
CA ASP A 90 1.96 0.54 8.74
C ASP A 90 1.29 -0.60 7.96
N LEU A 91 0.08 -0.37 7.46
CA LEU A 91 -0.65 -1.37 6.68
C LEU A 91 0.05 -1.70 5.37
N LEU A 92 0.59 -0.71 4.66
CA LEU A 92 1.35 -0.92 3.42
C LEU A 92 2.62 -1.74 3.69
N PHE A 93 3.37 -1.40 4.74
CA PHE A 93 4.57 -2.14 5.14
C PHE A 93 4.25 -3.59 5.53
N GLU A 94 3.21 -3.79 6.35
CA GLU A 94 2.77 -5.11 6.75
C GLU A 94 2.34 -5.93 5.53
N THR A 95 1.66 -5.32 4.57
CA THR A 95 1.21 -5.98 3.33
C THR A 95 2.38 -6.45 2.48
N GLU A 96 3.39 -5.60 2.27
CA GLU A 96 4.61 -5.97 1.54
C GLU A 96 5.34 -7.13 2.25
N SER A 97 5.51 -7.02 3.56
CA SER A 97 6.20 -8.02 4.39
C SER A 97 5.49 -9.38 4.35
N ILE A 98 4.17 -9.39 4.51
CA ILE A 98 3.33 -10.59 4.44
C ILE A 98 3.40 -11.20 3.05
N TYR A 99 3.30 -10.39 1.98
CA TYR A 99 3.41 -10.85 0.61
C TYR A 99 4.76 -11.55 0.38
N LYS A 100 5.87 -10.84 0.61
CA LYS A 100 7.24 -11.36 0.45
C LYS A 100 7.50 -12.65 1.24
N LYS A 101 6.86 -12.79 2.41
CA LYS A 101 7.03 -13.97 3.27
C LYS A 101 6.23 -15.19 2.80
N TYR A 102 5.08 -14.99 2.16
CA TYR A 102 4.09 -16.04 1.97
C TYR A 102 3.73 -16.36 0.52
N THR A 103 4.14 -15.53 -0.44
CA THR A 103 4.12 -15.79 -1.88
C THR A 103 5.51 -16.16 -2.39
#